data_AF-F0T1X5-F1
#
_entry.id   AF-F0T1X5-F1
#
_cell.length_a   1.000
_cell.length_b   1.000
_cell.length_c   1.000
_cell.angle_alpha   90.00
_cell.angle_beta   90.00
_cell.angle_gamma   90.00
#
_symmetry.space_group_name_H-M   'P 1'
#
loop_
_entity.id
_entity.type
_entity.pdbx_description
1 polymer ?
#
loop_
_entity_poly.entity_id
_entity_poly.type
_entity_poly.pdbx_seq_one_letter_code
_entity_poly.pdbx_strand_id
1 'polypeptide(L)'
;MKKSLKVLLSVLAITFLLAQNTFAAELPQAGVIETSASSSISVEPDTVQLSLTVRTEERSAALAQEKNAAAVSKAIDLLVREGIHKERIKTTTYSTYSYTKTTGEKNADEVTVYSTNSSLEVKLSELDKVGEILNKLAGINELNVNSVNYSVQDFAKYKEQLIAAAIADARQSIQYSADALGVKLDKVNSLSVNFSSDSNVRPYVKADSVAGTTVPQPQNPDQIIISATVNLSYFVQQ
;
A
#
# COMPACT_ATOMS: atom_id res chain seq x y z
N MET A 1 11.41 80.00 23.00
CA MET A 1 11.04 79.05 21.92
C MET A 1 12.24 78.49 21.13
N LYS A 2 13.31 79.27 20.84
CA LYS A 2 14.46 78.76 20.06
C LYS A 2 15.40 77.78 20.79
N LYS A 3 15.45 77.79 22.14
CA LYS A 3 16.30 76.90 22.94
C LYS A 3 15.68 75.51 23.16
N SER A 4 14.36 75.43 23.36
CA SER A 4 13.63 74.16 23.52
C SER A 4 13.58 73.34 22.22
N LEU A 5 13.60 74.00 21.06
CA LEU A 5 13.65 73.34 19.75
C LEU A 5 15.00 72.65 19.47
N LYS A 6 16.11 73.22 19.96
CA LYS A 6 17.44 72.63 19.80
C LYS A 6 17.63 71.38 20.66
N VAL A 7 17.08 71.37 21.87
CA VAL A 7 17.11 70.21 22.78
C VAL A 7 16.29 69.05 22.22
N LEU A 8 15.13 69.35 21.61
CA LEU A 8 14.30 68.34 20.96
C LEU A 8 14.98 67.73 19.72
N LEU A 9 15.69 68.54 18.93
CA LEU A 9 16.44 68.06 17.76
C LEU A 9 17.64 67.17 18.14
N SER A 10 18.32 67.48 19.25
CA SER A 10 19.45 66.69 19.73
C SER A 10 19.03 65.35 20.36
N VAL A 11 17.84 65.28 20.98
CA VAL A 11 17.31 63.99 21.50
C VAL A 11 16.87 63.09 20.35
N LEU A 12 16.32 63.66 19.26
CA LEU A 12 15.92 62.91 18.07
C LEU A 12 17.13 62.35 17.29
N ALA A 13 18.27 63.04 17.32
CA ALA A 13 19.50 62.56 16.71
C ALA A 13 20.16 61.40 17.48
N ILE A 14 19.97 61.35 18.81
CA ILE A 14 20.54 60.31 19.67
C ILE A 14 19.72 59.00 19.59
N THR A 15 18.40 59.08 19.40
CA THR A 15 17.57 57.88 19.16
C THR A 15 17.79 57.27 17.78
N PHE A 16 18.21 58.06 16.78
CA PHE A 16 18.56 57.54 15.46
C PHE A 16 19.89 56.77 15.44
N LEU A 17 20.81 57.05 16.37
CA LEU A 17 22.10 56.35 16.47
C LEU A 17 22.02 54.97 17.14
N LEU A 18 20.93 54.67 17.88
CA LEU A 18 20.71 53.38 18.54
C LEU A 18 19.91 52.39 17.68
N ALA A 19 19.43 52.80 16.51
CA ALA A 19 18.81 51.93 15.52
C ALA A 19 19.83 51.36 14.53
N GLN A 20 21.04 51.04 15.00
CA GLN A 20 21.98 50.25 14.21
C GLN A 20 21.41 48.84 14.11
N ASN A 21 20.86 48.55 12.93
CA ASN A 21 20.39 47.24 12.51
C ASN A 21 21.40 46.18 12.97
N THR A 22 21.00 45.36 13.93
CA THR A 22 21.59 44.04 14.11
C THR A 22 21.23 43.25 12.86
N PHE A 23 22.05 43.40 11.81
CA PHE A 23 22.13 42.40 10.77
C PHE A 23 22.57 41.12 11.49
N ALA A 24 21.60 40.27 11.82
CA ALA A 24 21.89 38.87 12.03
C ALA A 24 22.66 38.43 10.79
N ALA A 25 23.96 38.17 10.93
CA ALA A 25 24.73 37.57 9.87
C ALA A 25 24.04 36.24 9.55
N GLU A 26 23.30 36.19 8.44
CA GLU A 26 22.89 34.92 7.85
C GLU A 26 24.20 34.14 7.68
N LEU A 27 24.36 33.08 8.48
CA LEU A 27 25.46 32.14 8.29
C LEU A 27 25.47 31.77 6.81
N PRO A 28 26.63 31.80 6.12
CA PRO A 28 26.70 31.38 4.73
C PRO A 28 26.04 30.01 4.64
N GLN A 29 24.95 29.91 3.89
CA GLN A 29 24.27 28.63 3.73
C GLN A 29 25.26 27.70 3.06
N ALA A 30 25.75 26.70 3.81
CA ALA A 30 26.66 25.71 3.25
C ALA A 30 26.00 25.11 2.01
N GLY A 31 26.74 25.03 0.90
CA GLY A 31 26.25 24.39 -0.30
C GLY A 31 25.85 22.94 0.00
N VAL A 32 24.84 22.44 -0.71
CA VAL A 32 24.37 21.06 -0.55
C VAL A 32 24.36 20.38 -1.92
N ILE A 33 24.85 19.15 -1.96
CA ILE A 33 24.62 18.24 -3.09
C ILE A 33 23.59 17.22 -2.64
N GLU A 34 22.54 17.05 -3.43
CA GLU A 34 21.47 16.09 -3.20
C GLU A 34 21.38 15.10 -4.36
N THR A 35 21.06 13.85 -4.05
CA THR A 35 20.76 12.84 -5.06
C THR A 35 19.63 11.93 -4.62
N SER A 36 19.01 11.28 -5.59
CA SER A 36 18.09 10.17 -5.40
C SER A 36 18.63 8.96 -6.13
N ALA A 37 18.74 7.83 -5.45
CA ALA A 37 19.14 6.56 -6.02
C ALA A 37 18.16 5.47 -5.62
N SER A 38 18.03 4.44 -6.47
CA SER A 38 17.13 3.34 -6.18
C SER A 38 17.78 2.01 -6.52
N SER A 39 17.41 0.99 -5.77
CA SER A 39 17.72 -0.40 -6.07
C SER A 39 16.44 -1.20 -6.13
N SER A 40 16.42 -2.26 -6.95
CA SER A 40 15.27 -3.13 -7.05
C SER A 40 15.69 -4.56 -7.34
N ILE A 41 14.79 -5.50 -7.03
CA ILE A 41 14.89 -6.90 -7.37
C ILE A 41 13.53 -7.42 -7.82
N SER A 42 13.53 -8.26 -8.84
CA SER A 42 12.35 -9.00 -9.29
C SER A 42 12.32 -10.37 -8.62
N VAL A 43 11.19 -10.71 -8.02
CA VAL A 43 11.02 -11.96 -7.27
C VAL A 43 9.78 -12.68 -7.75
N GLU A 44 9.86 -14.00 -7.91
CA GLU A 44 8.69 -14.82 -8.17
C GLU A 44 7.75 -14.84 -6.95
N PRO A 45 6.43 -14.70 -7.13
CA PRO A 45 5.50 -14.84 -6.03
C PRO A 45 5.58 -16.21 -5.37
N ASP A 46 5.48 -16.26 -4.05
CA ASP A 46 5.51 -17.49 -3.25
C ASP A 46 4.22 -17.71 -2.44
N THR A 47 3.30 -16.74 -2.48
CA THR A 47 2.06 -16.74 -1.70
C THR A 47 0.91 -16.22 -2.54
N VAL A 48 -0.28 -16.78 -2.34
CA VAL A 48 -1.54 -16.27 -2.88
C VAL A 48 -2.46 -15.86 -1.74
N GLN A 49 -3.08 -14.69 -1.91
CA GLN A 49 -4.14 -14.20 -1.05
C GLN A 49 -5.45 -14.20 -1.83
N LEU A 50 -6.40 -15.03 -1.37
CA LEU A 50 -7.76 -15.07 -1.89
C LEU A 50 -8.65 -14.21 -1.01
N SER A 51 -9.53 -13.43 -1.65
CA SER A 51 -10.65 -12.77 -0.97
C SER A 51 -11.94 -13.42 -1.42
N LEU A 52 -12.70 -13.93 -0.47
CA LEU A 52 -13.96 -14.64 -0.70
C LEU A 52 -15.09 -13.92 0.02
N THR A 53 -16.30 -13.97 -0.53
CA THR A 53 -17.52 -13.47 0.10
C THR A 53 -18.59 -14.54 0.05
N VAL A 54 -19.16 -14.87 1.19
CA VAL A 54 -20.35 -15.73 1.30
C VAL A 54 -21.55 -14.85 1.55
N ARG A 55 -22.53 -14.86 0.64
CA ARG A 55 -23.76 -14.09 0.73
C ARG A 55 -24.98 -15.01 0.68
N THR A 56 -25.89 -14.79 1.62
CA THR A 56 -27.17 -15.52 1.70
C THR A 56 -28.31 -14.53 1.82
N GLU A 57 -29.44 -14.87 1.21
CA GLU A 57 -30.67 -14.07 1.25
C GLU A 57 -31.85 -14.93 1.67
N GLU A 58 -32.58 -14.49 2.69
CA GLU A 58 -33.78 -15.18 3.17
C GLU A 58 -34.87 -14.20 3.61
N ARG A 59 -36.10 -14.70 3.73
CA ARG A 59 -37.23 -13.93 4.31
C ARG A 59 -37.15 -13.78 5.84
N SER A 60 -36.27 -14.53 6.48
CA SER A 60 -36.00 -14.47 7.92
C SER A 60 -34.53 -14.17 8.16
N ALA A 61 -34.24 -13.20 9.02
CA ALA A 61 -32.88 -12.89 9.42
C ALA A 61 -32.16 -14.11 10.01
N ALA A 62 -32.84 -14.88 10.86
CA ALA A 62 -32.25 -16.07 11.49
C ALA A 62 -31.85 -17.13 10.44
N LEU A 63 -32.72 -17.36 9.45
CA LEU A 63 -32.42 -18.31 8.37
C LEU A 63 -31.29 -17.81 7.45
N ALA A 64 -31.24 -16.50 7.15
CA ALA A 64 -30.15 -15.93 6.37
C ALA A 64 -28.80 -16.17 7.06
N GLN A 65 -28.74 -15.93 8.37
CA GLN A 65 -27.53 -16.09 9.18
C GLN A 65 -27.13 -17.56 9.33
N GLU A 66 -28.08 -18.46 9.60
CA GLU A 66 -27.84 -19.89 9.72
C GLU A 66 -27.25 -20.47 8.42
N LYS A 67 -27.88 -20.16 7.28
CA LYS A 67 -27.37 -20.59 5.96
C LYS A 67 -26.00 -19.98 5.67
N ASN A 68 -25.76 -18.73 6.05
CA ASN A 68 -24.46 -18.09 5.88
C ASN A 68 -23.38 -18.84 6.66
N ALA A 69 -23.63 -19.11 7.94
CA ALA A 69 -22.69 -19.81 8.82
C ALA A 69 -22.40 -21.23 8.31
N ALA A 70 -23.41 -21.93 7.80
CA ALA A 70 -23.24 -23.24 7.19
C ALA A 70 -22.37 -23.19 5.92
N ALA A 71 -22.61 -22.22 5.02
CA ALA A 71 -21.83 -22.03 3.80
C ALA A 71 -20.38 -21.60 4.10
N VAL A 72 -20.17 -20.72 5.08
CA VAL A 72 -18.83 -20.35 5.56
C VAL A 72 -18.09 -21.57 6.12
N SER A 73 -18.75 -22.37 6.97
CA SER A 73 -18.14 -23.58 7.55
C SER A 73 -17.76 -24.57 6.46
N LYS A 74 -18.65 -24.81 5.48
CA LYS A 74 -18.37 -25.65 4.31
C LYS A 74 -17.16 -25.17 3.52
N ALA A 75 -17.01 -23.84 3.34
CA ALA A 75 -15.86 -23.26 2.66
C ALA A 75 -14.56 -23.47 3.45
N ILE A 76 -14.58 -23.21 4.76
CA ILE A 76 -13.41 -23.43 5.64
C ILE A 76 -13.00 -24.90 5.64
N ASP A 77 -13.95 -25.83 5.80
CA ASP A 77 -13.68 -27.26 5.82
C ASP A 77 -13.15 -27.78 4.48
N LEU A 78 -13.59 -27.20 3.37
CA LEU A 78 -13.02 -27.46 2.05
C LEU A 78 -11.57 -27.01 2.00
N LEU A 79 -11.28 -25.75 2.34
CA LEU A 79 -9.93 -25.20 2.32
C LEU A 79 -8.96 -25.99 3.22
N VAL A 80 -9.41 -26.39 4.41
CA VAL A 80 -8.61 -27.22 5.33
C VAL A 80 -8.31 -28.60 4.74
N ARG A 81 -9.27 -29.24 4.04
CA ARG A 81 -9.05 -30.51 3.35
C ARG A 81 -8.06 -30.40 2.19
N GLU A 82 -7.96 -29.23 1.56
CA GLU A 82 -6.95 -28.93 0.53
C GLU A 82 -5.56 -28.66 1.13
N GLY A 83 -5.41 -28.72 2.45
CA GLY A 83 -4.15 -28.55 3.17
C GLY A 83 -3.91 -27.15 3.71
N ILE A 84 -4.88 -26.23 3.59
CA ILE A 84 -4.73 -24.86 4.11
C ILE A 84 -4.95 -24.86 5.61
N HIS A 85 -3.90 -24.47 6.34
CA HIS A 85 -3.95 -24.29 7.79
C HIS A 85 -5.01 -23.27 8.21
N LYS A 86 -5.76 -23.58 9.27
CA LYS A 86 -6.87 -22.74 9.75
C LYS A 86 -6.40 -21.33 10.12
N GLU A 87 -5.18 -21.17 10.60
CA GLU A 87 -4.55 -19.89 10.96
C GLU A 87 -4.35 -18.97 9.74
N ARG A 88 -4.35 -19.54 8.54
CA ARG A 88 -4.27 -18.83 7.26
C ARG A 88 -5.63 -18.45 6.68
N ILE A 89 -6.73 -18.81 7.35
CA ILE A 89 -8.10 -18.48 6.96
C ILE A 89 -8.68 -17.52 8.00
N LYS A 90 -9.03 -16.31 7.57
CA LYS A 90 -9.53 -15.27 8.45
C LYS A 90 -10.89 -14.79 7.98
N THR A 91 -11.87 -14.77 8.88
CA THR A 91 -13.10 -14.01 8.65
C THR A 91 -12.83 -12.54 8.94
N THR A 92 -12.94 -11.70 7.92
CA THR A 92 -12.58 -10.27 8.00
C THR A 92 -13.78 -9.38 8.24
N THR A 93 -14.97 -9.79 7.80
CA THR A 93 -16.19 -8.99 7.93
C THR A 93 -17.40 -9.89 8.04
N TYR A 94 -18.37 -9.46 8.85
CA TYR A 94 -19.69 -10.04 8.94
C TYR A 94 -20.72 -8.91 8.99
N SER A 95 -21.76 -8.98 8.18
CA SER A 95 -22.86 -8.02 8.21
C SER A 95 -24.18 -8.68 7.87
N THR A 96 -25.26 -8.20 8.46
CA THR A 96 -26.63 -8.58 8.08
C THR A 96 -27.47 -7.32 7.98
N TYR A 97 -28.21 -7.19 6.89
CA TYR A 97 -29.12 -6.06 6.67
C TYR A 97 -30.38 -6.53 5.93
N SER A 98 -31.47 -5.78 6.10
CA SER A 98 -32.72 -6.02 5.37
C SER A 98 -32.93 -4.99 4.28
N TYR A 99 -33.57 -5.38 3.19
CA TYR A 99 -34.03 -4.47 2.15
C TYR A 99 -35.31 -5.01 1.49
N THR A 100 -36.08 -4.13 0.87
CA THR A 100 -37.28 -4.51 0.13
C THR A 100 -36.91 -4.90 -1.29
N LYS A 101 -37.42 -6.04 -1.76
CA LYS A 101 -37.23 -6.54 -3.13
C LYS A 101 -38.59 -6.60 -3.82
N THR A 102 -38.75 -5.84 -4.90
CA THR A 102 -39.92 -5.93 -5.78
C THR A 102 -39.76 -7.14 -6.69
N THR A 103 -40.75 -8.03 -6.75
CA THR A 103 -40.76 -9.10 -7.74
C THR A 103 -41.05 -8.48 -9.13
N GLY A 104 -40.54 -9.03 -10.23
CA GLY A 104 -40.53 -8.33 -11.53
C GLY A 104 -41.89 -8.18 -12.24
N GLU A 105 -43.01 -8.36 -11.55
CA GLU A 105 -44.35 -8.41 -12.14
C GLU A 105 -45.12 -7.10 -11.96
N LYS A 106 -45.99 -6.79 -12.93
CA LYS A 106 -46.92 -5.67 -12.86
C LYS A 106 -47.92 -5.99 -11.72
N ASN A 107 -47.84 -5.26 -10.60
CA ASN A 107 -48.49 -5.52 -9.29
C ASN A 107 -47.70 -6.43 -8.32
N ALA A 108 -46.39 -6.47 -8.42
CA ALA A 108 -45.55 -7.22 -7.50
C ALA A 108 -45.59 -6.73 -6.05
N ASP A 109 -45.84 -7.66 -5.13
CA ASP A 109 -45.71 -7.44 -3.70
C ASP A 109 -44.26 -7.12 -3.32
N GLU A 110 -44.10 -6.11 -2.48
CA GLU A 110 -42.83 -5.79 -1.83
C GLU A 110 -42.52 -6.84 -0.76
N VAL A 111 -41.39 -7.56 -0.93
CA VAL A 111 -40.94 -8.56 0.05
C VAL A 111 -39.71 -8.03 0.77
N THR A 112 -39.75 -8.00 2.11
CA THR A 112 -38.55 -7.78 2.92
C THR A 112 -37.64 -9.01 2.84
N VAL A 113 -36.40 -8.78 2.42
CA VAL A 113 -35.33 -9.77 2.32
C VAL A 113 -34.22 -9.40 3.28
N TYR A 114 -33.70 -10.38 4.00
CA TYR A 114 -32.51 -10.26 4.85
C TYR A 114 -31.32 -10.84 4.11
N SER A 115 -30.28 -10.02 3.94
CA SER A 115 -29.01 -10.38 3.32
C SER A 115 -27.93 -10.46 4.40
N THR A 116 -27.30 -11.61 4.52
CA THR A 116 -26.14 -11.82 5.39
C THR A 116 -24.90 -12.03 4.55
N ASN A 117 -23.82 -11.31 4.87
CA ASN A 117 -22.54 -11.37 4.18
C ASN A 117 -21.43 -11.70 5.18
N SER A 118 -20.56 -12.63 4.79
CA SER A 118 -19.31 -12.93 5.48
C SER A 118 -18.16 -12.87 4.49
N SER A 119 -17.10 -12.15 4.83
CA SER A 119 -15.89 -12.07 4.03
C SER A 119 -14.79 -12.92 4.66
N LEU A 120 -14.11 -13.70 3.82
CA LEU A 120 -12.97 -14.54 4.20
C LEU A 120 -11.72 -14.07 3.43
N GLU A 121 -10.62 -13.99 4.14
CA GLU A 121 -9.28 -13.82 3.57
C GLU A 121 -8.51 -15.12 3.79
N VAL A 122 -7.98 -15.67 2.71
CA VAL A 122 -7.25 -16.95 2.72
C VAL A 122 -5.86 -16.72 2.18
N LYS A 123 -4.84 -17.19 2.90
CA LYS A 123 -3.44 -17.20 2.43
C LYS A 123 -2.98 -18.63 2.19
N LEU A 124 -2.36 -18.89 1.05
CA LEU A 124 -1.79 -20.20 0.72
C LEU A 124 -0.45 -20.06 0.01
N SER A 125 0.40 -21.08 0.12
CA SER A 125 1.75 -21.11 -0.47
C SER A 125 1.84 -22.03 -1.69
N GLU A 126 0.83 -22.88 -1.88
CA GLU A 126 0.71 -23.85 -2.97
C GLU A 126 0.07 -23.19 -4.20
N LEU A 127 0.87 -22.41 -4.94
CA LEU A 127 0.42 -21.65 -6.12
C LEU A 127 -0.17 -22.55 -7.22
N ASP A 128 0.37 -23.76 -7.36
CA ASP A 128 -0.06 -24.79 -8.31
C ASP A 128 -1.47 -25.31 -8.01
N LYS A 129 -1.88 -25.31 -6.74
CA LYS A 129 -3.21 -25.80 -6.31
C LYS A 129 -4.32 -24.76 -6.41
N VAL A 130 -3.98 -23.48 -6.65
CA VAL A 130 -4.96 -22.38 -6.66
C VAL A 130 -6.13 -22.69 -7.59
N GLY A 131 -5.87 -23.22 -8.80
CA GLY A 131 -6.94 -23.51 -9.76
C GLY A 131 -7.89 -24.61 -9.33
N GLU A 132 -7.35 -25.68 -8.75
CA GLU A 132 -8.15 -26.77 -8.19
C GLU A 132 -9.01 -26.26 -7.02
N ILE A 133 -8.42 -25.46 -6.13
CA ILE A 133 -9.12 -24.86 -4.99
C ILE A 133 -10.26 -23.96 -5.47
N LEU A 134 -10.01 -23.09 -6.45
CA LEU A 134 -11.03 -22.20 -7.02
C LEU A 134 -12.19 -22.99 -7.65
N ASN A 135 -11.90 -24.06 -8.39
CA ASN A 135 -12.93 -24.93 -8.97
C ASN A 135 -13.78 -25.61 -7.89
N LYS A 136 -13.17 -26.09 -6.79
CA LYS A 136 -13.89 -26.69 -5.67
C LYS A 136 -14.75 -25.65 -4.92
N LEU A 137 -14.23 -24.44 -4.71
CA LEU A 137 -14.96 -23.32 -4.10
C LEU A 137 -16.16 -22.90 -4.93
N ALA A 138 -16.07 -22.95 -6.27
CA ALA A 138 -17.19 -22.66 -7.17
C ALA A 138 -18.39 -23.62 -6.99
N GLY A 139 -18.20 -24.77 -6.33
CA GLY A 139 -19.29 -25.68 -5.95
C GLY A 139 -20.09 -25.23 -4.71
N ILE A 140 -19.78 -24.07 -4.14
CA ILE A 140 -20.53 -23.45 -3.04
C ILE A 140 -21.30 -22.25 -3.62
N ASN A 141 -22.59 -22.43 -3.89
CA ASN A 141 -23.42 -21.47 -4.61
C ASN A 141 -23.48 -20.08 -3.95
N GLU A 142 -23.44 -20.04 -2.62
CA GLU A 142 -23.49 -18.82 -1.82
C GLU A 142 -22.15 -18.07 -1.79
N LEU A 143 -21.06 -18.70 -2.25
CA LEU A 143 -19.70 -18.18 -2.19
C LEU A 143 -19.28 -17.55 -3.51
N ASN A 144 -18.64 -16.39 -3.42
CA ASN A 144 -18.04 -15.68 -4.52
C ASN A 144 -16.55 -15.49 -4.26
N VAL A 145 -15.72 -15.73 -5.26
CA VAL A 145 -14.30 -15.36 -5.24
C VAL A 145 -14.19 -13.93 -5.73
N ASN A 146 -13.82 -13.00 -4.84
CA ASN A 146 -13.72 -11.59 -5.18
C ASN A 146 -12.39 -11.25 -5.85
N SER A 147 -11.29 -11.83 -5.36
CA SER A 147 -9.96 -11.59 -5.93
C SER A 147 -8.96 -12.70 -5.62
N VAL A 148 -7.95 -12.81 -6.48
CA VAL A 148 -6.79 -13.68 -6.35
C VAL A 148 -5.56 -12.78 -6.51
N ASN A 149 -4.78 -12.59 -5.45
CA ASN A 149 -3.60 -11.71 -5.48
C ASN A 149 -2.35 -12.54 -5.18
N TYR A 150 -1.34 -12.42 -6.02
CA TYR A 150 -0.04 -13.07 -5.82
C TYR A 150 0.88 -12.12 -5.06
N SER A 151 1.65 -12.67 -4.13
CA SER A 151 2.51 -11.89 -3.23
C SER A 151 3.77 -12.67 -2.83
N VAL A 152 4.64 -12.00 -2.09
CA VAL A 152 5.81 -12.60 -1.43
C VAL A 152 5.56 -12.60 0.08
N GLN A 153 5.80 -13.73 0.75
CA GLN A 153 5.51 -13.86 2.18
C GLN A 153 6.41 -12.95 3.02
N ASP A 154 7.68 -12.86 2.67
CA ASP A 154 8.69 -12.13 3.42
C ASP A 154 9.44 -11.15 2.51
N PHE A 155 8.89 -9.93 2.43
CA PHE A 155 9.57 -8.80 1.78
C PHE A 155 10.77 -8.29 2.59
N ALA A 156 10.77 -8.51 3.91
CA ALA A 156 11.77 -7.94 4.81
C ALA A 156 13.15 -8.55 4.58
N LYS A 157 13.22 -9.81 4.12
CA LYS A 157 14.48 -10.48 3.77
C LYS A 157 15.32 -9.73 2.71
N TYR A 158 14.68 -8.93 1.84
CA TYR A 158 15.37 -8.16 0.80
C TYR A 158 15.72 -6.72 1.23
N LYS A 159 15.17 -6.28 2.36
CA LYS A 159 15.23 -4.88 2.78
C LYS A 159 16.65 -4.38 2.99
N GLU A 160 17.46 -5.13 3.73
CA GLU A 160 18.83 -4.72 4.05
C GLU A 160 19.69 -4.62 2.78
N GLN A 161 19.64 -5.65 1.93
CA GLN A 161 20.39 -5.69 0.67
C GLN A 161 20.03 -4.53 -0.24
N LEU A 162 18.73 -4.26 -0.44
CA LEU A 162 18.28 -3.19 -1.33
C LEU A 162 18.65 -1.82 -0.79
N ILE A 163 18.46 -1.57 0.51
CA ILE A 163 18.85 -0.30 1.13
C ILE A 163 20.36 -0.08 1.01
N ALA A 164 21.18 -1.10 1.30
CA ALA A 164 22.64 -0.99 1.17
C ALA A 164 23.07 -0.67 -0.26
N ALA A 165 22.47 -1.33 -1.26
CA ALA A 165 22.75 -1.07 -2.67
C ALA A 165 22.34 0.36 -3.09
N ALA A 166 21.16 0.83 -2.68
CA ALA A 166 20.69 2.19 -3.00
C ALA A 166 21.54 3.28 -2.31
N ILE A 167 22.00 3.05 -1.08
CA ILE A 167 22.92 3.97 -0.39
C ILE A 167 24.27 4.00 -1.10
N ALA A 168 24.81 2.85 -1.52
CA ALA A 168 26.08 2.79 -2.23
C ALA A 168 26.03 3.59 -3.55
N ASP A 169 24.96 3.40 -4.33
CA ASP A 169 24.73 4.14 -5.58
C ASP A 169 24.56 5.65 -5.34
N ALA A 170 23.76 6.05 -4.35
CA ALA A 170 23.62 7.45 -3.96
C ALA A 170 24.95 8.09 -3.58
N ARG A 171 25.78 7.39 -2.80
CA ARG A 171 27.10 7.90 -2.39
C ARG A 171 28.03 8.08 -3.59
N GLN A 172 28.02 7.13 -4.52
CA GLN A 172 28.82 7.20 -5.74
C GLN A 172 28.39 8.38 -6.63
N SER A 173 27.08 8.57 -6.82
CA SER A 173 26.50 9.69 -7.57
C SER A 173 26.85 11.06 -6.96
N ILE A 174 26.78 11.19 -5.63
CA ILE A 174 27.19 12.41 -4.92
C ILE A 174 28.69 12.66 -5.07
N GLN A 175 29.53 11.62 -4.97
CA GLN A 175 30.97 11.76 -5.15
C GLN A 175 31.32 12.27 -6.56
N TYR A 176 30.71 11.69 -7.59
CA TYR A 176 30.90 12.16 -8.97
C TYR A 176 30.46 13.61 -9.17
N SER A 177 29.34 14.00 -8.55
CA SER A 177 28.84 15.37 -8.61
C SER A 177 29.81 16.35 -7.93
N ALA A 178 30.36 15.99 -6.76
CA ALA A 178 31.32 16.82 -6.04
C ALA A 178 32.63 16.98 -6.82
N ASP A 179 33.16 15.88 -7.37
CA ASP A 179 34.39 15.90 -8.17
C ASP A 179 34.22 16.76 -9.44
N ALA A 180 33.07 16.65 -10.12
CA ALA A 180 32.76 17.46 -11.30
C ALA A 180 32.58 18.95 -11.00
N LEU A 181 32.08 19.28 -9.79
CA LEU A 181 31.92 20.65 -9.32
C LEU A 181 33.21 21.23 -8.69
N GLY A 182 34.22 20.39 -8.46
CA GLY A 182 35.47 20.79 -7.80
C GLY A 182 35.30 21.14 -6.32
N VAL A 183 34.26 20.61 -5.66
CA VAL A 183 33.97 20.85 -4.24
C VAL A 183 34.26 19.59 -3.43
N LYS A 184 34.49 19.75 -2.12
CA LYS A 184 34.67 18.60 -1.21
C LYS A 184 33.39 18.32 -0.44
N LEU A 185 33.04 17.04 -0.34
CA LEU A 185 31.98 16.58 0.55
C LEU A 185 32.41 16.75 2.01
N ASP A 186 31.50 17.24 2.85
CA ASP A 186 31.64 17.34 4.30
C ASP A 186 30.79 16.24 4.97
N LYS A 187 29.96 16.60 5.95
CA LYS A 187 29.04 15.70 6.64
C LYS A 187 27.74 15.49 5.86
N VAL A 188 27.11 14.35 6.11
CA VAL A 188 25.74 14.07 5.66
C VAL A 188 24.81 15.16 6.19
N ASN A 189 24.04 15.78 5.30
CA ASN A 189 23.01 16.74 5.64
C ASN A 189 21.68 16.04 5.94
N SER A 190 21.24 15.15 5.05
CA SER A 190 20.01 14.37 5.23
C SER A 190 20.11 13.01 4.57
N LEU A 191 19.44 12.01 5.16
CA LEU A 191 19.23 10.69 4.59
C LEU A 191 17.78 10.30 4.81
N SER A 192 17.08 10.00 3.72
CA SER A 192 15.72 9.45 3.74
C SER A 192 15.69 8.17 2.94
N VAL A 193 15.17 7.11 3.54
CA VAL A 193 15.06 5.78 2.92
C VAL A 193 13.61 5.41 2.82
N ASN A 194 13.15 5.15 1.60
CA ASN A 194 11.83 4.61 1.31
C ASN A 194 12.00 3.18 0.82
N PHE A 195 11.49 2.22 1.59
CA PHE A 195 11.41 0.83 1.16
C PHE A 195 9.97 0.53 0.78
N SER A 196 9.76 0.04 -0.44
CA SER A 196 8.44 -0.28 -0.94
C SER A 196 8.45 -1.65 -1.62
N SER A 197 7.28 -2.28 -1.59
CA SER A 197 6.99 -3.44 -2.42
C SER A 197 5.75 -3.11 -3.22
N ASP A 198 5.82 -3.29 -4.53
CA ASP A 198 4.62 -3.23 -5.37
C ASP A 198 3.87 -4.56 -5.19
N SER A 199 3.25 -4.71 -4.02
CA SER A 199 2.81 -5.99 -3.45
C SER A 199 1.52 -6.53 -4.06
N ASN A 200 1.02 -5.94 -5.15
CA ASN A 200 -0.25 -6.30 -5.75
C ASN A 200 -0.12 -6.47 -7.28
N VAL A 201 0.49 -7.58 -7.71
CA VAL A 201 0.32 -8.02 -9.10
C VAL A 201 -1.10 -8.59 -9.21
N ARG A 202 -2.00 -7.78 -9.77
CA ARG A 202 -3.33 -8.26 -10.12
C ARG A 202 -3.24 -9.09 -11.39
N PRO A 203 -3.91 -10.26 -11.44
CA PRO A 203 -4.09 -11.02 -12.67
C PRO A 203 -4.55 -10.12 -13.82
N TYR A 204 -3.76 -9.99 -14.89
CA TYR A 204 -4.25 -9.36 -16.11
C TYR A 204 -5.17 -10.33 -16.85
N VAL A 205 -6.48 -10.17 -16.69
CA VAL A 205 -7.46 -10.93 -17.45
C VAL A 205 -7.64 -10.22 -18.79
N LYS A 206 -7.08 -10.77 -19.88
CA LYS A 206 -7.40 -10.31 -21.25
C LYS A 206 -8.90 -10.46 -21.47
N ALA A 207 -9.57 -9.37 -21.83
CA ALA A 207 -11.03 -9.31 -22.04
C ALA A 207 -11.50 -10.00 -23.34
N ASP A 208 -10.82 -11.07 -23.77
CA ASP A 208 -11.18 -11.88 -24.92
C ASP A 208 -11.42 -13.32 -24.47
N SER A 209 -12.46 -13.55 -23.68
CA SER A 209 -12.99 -14.89 -23.48
C SER A 209 -14.51 -14.87 -23.65
N VAL A 210 -14.88 -15.23 -24.86
CA VAL A 210 -16.19 -15.66 -25.34
C VAL A 210 -16.86 -16.58 -24.30
N ALA A 211 -18.18 -16.46 -24.19
CA ALA A 211 -19.07 -17.23 -23.33
C ALA A 211 -18.64 -18.71 -23.09
N GLY A 212 -18.55 -19.11 -21.81
CA GLY A 212 -18.60 -20.52 -21.40
C GLY A 212 -17.44 -21.03 -20.54
N THR A 213 -17.67 -21.12 -19.22
CA THR A 213 -17.11 -22.14 -18.30
C THR A 213 -15.60 -22.37 -18.16
N THR A 214 -14.74 -21.36 -18.30
CA THR A 214 -13.44 -21.36 -17.61
C THR A 214 -13.04 -19.93 -17.29
N VAL A 215 -13.03 -19.56 -16.01
CA VAL A 215 -12.41 -18.30 -15.58
C VAL A 215 -10.93 -18.40 -15.93
N PRO A 216 -10.36 -17.51 -16.79
CA PRO A 216 -8.94 -17.53 -17.06
C PRO A 216 -8.19 -17.21 -15.77
N GLN A 217 -7.68 -18.23 -15.11
CA GLN A 217 -6.73 -18.05 -14.02
C GLN A 217 -5.40 -17.63 -14.64
N PRO A 218 -4.72 -16.58 -14.15
CA PRO A 218 -3.35 -16.31 -14.57
C PRO A 218 -2.51 -17.52 -14.13
N GLN A 219 -2.10 -18.33 -15.10
CA GLN A 219 -1.27 -19.50 -14.82
C GLN A 219 0.19 -19.11 -14.55
N ASN A 220 0.57 -17.87 -14.85
CA ASN A 220 1.89 -17.31 -14.57
C ASN A 220 1.70 -15.88 -14.05
N PRO A 221 1.73 -15.64 -12.73
CA PRO A 221 1.75 -14.28 -12.21
C PRO A 221 3.05 -13.57 -12.62
N ASP A 222 2.98 -12.27 -12.91
CA ASP A 222 4.18 -11.48 -13.17
C ASP A 222 5.09 -11.44 -11.93
N GLN A 223 6.39 -11.23 -12.16
CA GLN A 223 7.34 -11.04 -11.06
C GLN A 223 6.98 -9.80 -10.24
N ILE A 224 7.18 -9.90 -8.93
CA ILE A 224 6.96 -8.80 -8.00
C ILE A 224 8.26 -8.01 -7.86
N ILE A 225 8.17 -6.70 -8.08
CA ILE A 225 9.30 -5.79 -7.92
C ILE A 225 9.30 -5.26 -6.49
N ILE A 226 10.43 -5.46 -5.82
CA ILE A 226 10.71 -4.92 -4.49
C ILE A 226 11.81 -3.89 -4.66
N SER A 227 11.63 -2.69 -4.10
CA SER A 227 12.58 -1.60 -4.31
C SER A 227 12.86 -0.80 -3.04
N ALA A 228 14.04 -0.19 -3.03
CA ALA A 228 14.42 0.80 -2.04
C ALA A 228 14.89 2.06 -2.77
N THR A 229 14.33 3.21 -2.40
CA THR A 229 14.75 4.52 -2.88
C THR A 229 15.37 5.30 -1.74
N VAL A 230 16.54 5.87 -1.99
CA VAL A 230 17.32 6.65 -1.03
C VAL A 230 17.47 8.06 -1.56
N ASN A 231 17.05 9.03 -0.75
CA ASN A 231 17.37 10.43 -0.97
C ASN A 231 18.47 10.81 0.02
N LEU A 232 19.61 11.24 -0.50
CA LEU A 232 20.80 11.52 0.27
C LEU A 232 21.30 12.91 -0.07
N SER A 233 21.71 13.66 0.94
CA SER A 233 22.36 14.94 0.75
C SER A 233 23.59 15.12 1.64
N TYR A 234 24.57 15.84 1.14
CA TYR A 234 25.79 16.20 1.83
C TYR A 234 25.99 17.71 1.80
N PHE A 235 26.48 18.27 2.90
CA PHE A 235 27.08 19.59 2.86
C PHE A 235 28.37 19.54 2.03
N VAL A 236 28.69 20.64 1.37
CA VAL A 236 29.95 20.80 0.64
C VAL A 236 30.76 21.99 1.12
N GLN A 237 32.07 21.85 0.97
CA GLN A 237 33.06 22.88 1.25
C GLN A 237 33.73 23.28 -0.08
N GLN A 238 33.96 24.59 -0.25
CA GLN A 238 34.77 25.12 -1.34
C GLN A 238 36.26 24.94 -1.06
#